data_AF-A0A8H4YAF1-F1
#
_entry.id   AF-A0A8H4YAF1-F1
#
_cell.length_a   1.000
_cell.length_b   1.000
_cell.length_c   1.000
_cell.angle_alpha   90.00
_cell.angle_beta   90.00
_cell.angle_gamma   90.00
#
_symmetry.space_group_name_H-M   'P 1'
#
loop_
_entity.id
_entity.type
_entity.pdbx_description
1 polymer ?
#
loop_
_entity_poly.entity_id
_entity_poly.type
_entity_poly.pdbx_seq_one_letter_code
_entity_poly.pdbx_strand_id
1 'polypeptide(L)'
;MSQDQEFSGAFNRGLKIRGEVLGEQYVSKAVANMQNEYWKPAQELITEYAWGNVWTRPGLDRKQRSLLTLAFLTAQKAYPELALHTKGALRNGLTEIEIREAVLQSMIYLGVPVGIEAMRVTEKAVLEYKAENISIMTPNVKNVTEFSYVALHDGANVFDESSDAGKTYQHVLDTALRQPGAQRVYTGLEIENPSNVWLFLDWDSLEDHQNYPKSADHGPVIESLKPLFDFSKSFNKHVTVTPFPPEDVLDKQRSPVTEVLLAFFPSDYDVPSRATATRRLEEFAARALKTSADWRGISYGWSVENDVPVRGDETKSGAMLAAFIGWPSIEAHQKFRETAHFKDNIGLLREIPGLVKLSAFHGTGTQLGYELFEEPASMEAF
;
A
#
# COMPACT_ATOMS: atom_id res chain seq x y z
N MET A 1 28.24 -36.84 -3.05
CA MET A 1 29.65 -36.40 -3.11
C MET A 1 29.64 -34.94 -3.51
N SER A 2 30.20 -34.08 -2.66
CA SER A 2 30.42 -32.67 -2.94
C SER A 2 31.48 -32.50 -4.03
N GLN A 3 31.14 -31.79 -5.09
CA GLN A 3 32.12 -31.13 -5.94
C GLN A 3 31.61 -29.70 -6.12
N ASP A 4 32.33 -28.75 -5.53
CA ASP A 4 32.26 -27.35 -5.96
C ASP A 4 32.70 -27.34 -7.43
N GLN A 5 31.71 -27.39 -8.32
CA GLN A 5 31.96 -27.29 -9.75
C GLN A 5 32.37 -25.84 -10.01
N GLU A 6 33.67 -25.60 -10.13
CA GLU A 6 34.23 -24.27 -10.35
C GLU A 6 33.86 -23.83 -11.78
N PHE A 7 32.73 -23.13 -11.89
CA PHE A 7 32.26 -22.62 -13.18
C PHE A 7 33.24 -21.58 -13.75
N SER A 8 33.28 -21.47 -15.07
CA SER A 8 34.17 -20.52 -15.74
C SER A 8 33.92 -19.09 -15.25
N GLY A 9 34.94 -18.22 -15.33
CA GLY A 9 34.78 -16.81 -14.99
C GLY A 9 33.70 -16.12 -15.83
N ALA A 10 33.44 -16.58 -17.06
CA ALA A 10 32.36 -16.09 -17.90
C ALA A 10 30.99 -16.56 -17.40
N PHE A 11 30.86 -17.81 -16.97
CA PHE A 11 29.64 -18.34 -16.39
C PHE A 11 29.25 -17.58 -15.13
N ASN A 12 30.18 -17.37 -14.19
CA ASN A 12 29.90 -16.66 -12.94
C ASN A 12 29.44 -15.21 -13.18
N ARG A 13 30.11 -14.50 -14.10
CA ARG A 13 29.65 -13.17 -14.52
C ARG A 13 28.27 -13.22 -15.17
N GLY A 14 28.05 -14.20 -16.04
CA GLY A 14 26.80 -14.41 -16.72
C GLY A 14 25.65 -14.68 -15.77
N LEU A 15 25.87 -15.48 -14.73
CA LEU A 15 24.87 -15.82 -13.73
C LEU A 15 24.38 -14.58 -12.98
N LYS A 16 25.31 -13.74 -12.52
CA LYS A 16 25.00 -12.46 -11.87
C LYS A 16 24.13 -11.58 -12.77
N ILE A 17 24.60 -11.34 -13.99
CA ILE A 17 23.91 -10.47 -14.94
C ILE A 17 22.54 -11.04 -15.32
N ARG A 18 22.44 -12.35 -15.55
CA ARG A 18 21.18 -13.02 -15.86
C ARG A 18 20.17 -12.86 -14.72
N GLY A 19 20.64 -12.92 -13.47
CA GLY A 19 19.84 -12.69 -12.27
C GLY A 19 19.30 -11.26 -12.19
N GLU A 20 20.17 -10.27 -12.41
CA GLU A 20 19.79 -8.84 -12.41
C GLU A 20 18.70 -8.54 -13.47
N VAL A 21 18.80 -9.15 -14.66
CA VAL A 21 17.85 -8.91 -15.75
C VAL A 21 16.58 -9.75 -15.61
N LEU A 22 16.70 -11.07 -15.49
CA LEU A 22 15.53 -11.97 -15.52
C LEU A 22 14.87 -12.18 -14.16
N GLY A 23 15.55 -11.80 -13.07
CA GLY A 23 15.13 -12.01 -11.69
C GLY A 23 15.76 -13.25 -11.07
N GLU A 24 16.24 -13.14 -9.84
CA GLU A 24 16.99 -14.21 -9.16
C GLU A 24 16.20 -15.51 -9.02
N GLN A 25 14.90 -15.44 -8.67
CA GLN A 25 14.06 -16.64 -8.54
C GLN A 25 13.93 -17.44 -9.84
N TYR A 26 13.83 -16.75 -10.98
CA TYR A 26 13.78 -17.39 -12.29
C TYR A 26 15.11 -18.09 -12.60
N VAL A 27 16.23 -17.41 -12.34
CA VAL A 27 17.56 -17.95 -12.59
C VAL A 27 17.90 -19.12 -11.67
N SER A 28 17.50 -19.07 -10.39
CA SER A 28 17.68 -20.18 -9.45
C SER A 28 16.97 -21.46 -9.91
N LYS A 29 15.77 -21.35 -10.50
CA LYS A 29 15.09 -22.50 -11.12
C LYS A 29 15.85 -23.00 -12.35
N ALA A 30 16.39 -22.10 -13.17
CA ALA A 30 17.19 -22.47 -14.34
C ALA A 30 18.51 -23.16 -13.95
N VAL A 31 19.15 -22.75 -12.85
CA VAL A 31 20.34 -23.40 -12.29
C VAL A 31 20.00 -24.74 -11.65
N ALA A 32 18.88 -24.85 -10.95
CA ALA A 32 18.41 -26.14 -10.42
C ALA A 32 18.22 -27.18 -11.54
N ASN A 33 17.74 -26.75 -12.71
CA ASN A 33 17.62 -27.60 -13.89
C ASN A 33 18.98 -28.08 -14.46
N MET A 34 20.12 -27.51 -14.04
CA MET A 34 21.45 -28.02 -14.43
C MET A 34 21.81 -29.36 -13.76
N GLN A 35 21.05 -29.79 -12.74
CA GLN A 35 21.14 -31.15 -12.21
C GLN A 35 20.65 -32.20 -13.24
N ASN A 36 19.92 -31.76 -14.26
CA ASN A 36 19.54 -32.58 -15.39
C ASN A 36 20.58 -32.46 -16.51
N GLU A 37 21.32 -33.55 -16.76
CA GLU A 37 22.36 -33.63 -17.81
C GLU A 37 21.85 -33.25 -19.21
N TYR A 38 20.55 -33.40 -19.49
CA TYR A 38 19.96 -32.94 -20.75
C TYR A 38 19.95 -31.40 -20.87
N TRP A 39 19.62 -30.70 -19.80
CA TRP A 39 19.49 -29.24 -19.78
C TRP A 39 20.79 -28.52 -19.48
N LYS A 40 21.74 -29.20 -18.82
CA LYS A 40 23.01 -28.62 -18.38
C LYS A 40 23.80 -27.93 -19.51
N PRO A 41 24.04 -28.55 -20.69
CA PRO A 41 24.81 -27.88 -21.75
C PRO A 41 24.13 -26.62 -22.28
N ALA A 42 22.79 -26.61 -22.33
CA ALA A 42 22.04 -25.44 -22.77
C ALA A 42 22.15 -24.28 -21.76
N GLN A 43 22.05 -24.58 -20.46
CA GLN A 43 22.17 -23.54 -19.42
C GLN A 43 23.60 -22.99 -19.33
N GLU A 44 24.63 -23.82 -19.53
CA GLU A 44 26.03 -23.39 -19.62
C GLU A 44 26.22 -22.45 -20.81
N LEU A 45 25.80 -22.87 -22.01
CA LEU A 45 25.94 -22.06 -23.22
C LEU A 45 25.24 -20.70 -23.09
N ILE A 46 23.98 -20.68 -22.65
CA ILE A 46 23.20 -19.44 -22.49
C ILE A 46 23.85 -18.53 -21.44
N THR A 47 24.23 -19.07 -20.28
CA THR A 47 24.78 -18.28 -19.18
C THR A 47 26.14 -17.71 -19.55
N GLU A 48 27.04 -18.48 -20.15
CA GLU A 48 28.37 -18.00 -20.54
C GLU A 48 28.33 -17.01 -21.70
N TYR A 49 27.65 -17.35 -22.79
CA TYR A 49 27.78 -16.58 -24.02
C TYR A 49 26.82 -15.41 -24.08
N ALA A 50 25.53 -15.62 -23.78
CA ALA A 50 24.60 -14.50 -23.80
C ALA A 50 24.95 -13.55 -22.65
N TRP A 51 24.93 -14.05 -21.43
CA TRP A 51 25.00 -13.20 -20.24
C TRP A 51 26.43 -12.86 -19.82
N GLY A 52 27.36 -13.80 -19.90
CA GLY A 52 28.76 -13.64 -19.48
C GLY A 52 29.65 -12.92 -20.50
N ASN A 53 29.26 -12.94 -21.78
CA ASN A 53 30.00 -12.33 -22.89
C ASN A 53 29.21 -11.18 -23.53
N VAL A 54 28.16 -11.44 -24.31
CA VAL A 54 27.54 -10.40 -25.15
C VAL A 54 26.98 -9.26 -24.31
N TRP A 55 26.28 -9.58 -23.22
CA TRP A 55 25.68 -8.60 -22.31
C TRP A 55 26.69 -7.90 -21.37
N THR A 56 27.95 -8.33 -21.32
CA THR A 56 29.01 -7.65 -20.54
C THR A 56 29.90 -6.75 -21.40
N ARG A 57 29.78 -6.81 -22.73
CA ARG A 57 30.60 -5.99 -23.63
C ARG A 57 30.34 -4.50 -23.45
N PRO A 58 31.38 -3.65 -23.53
CA PRO A 58 31.18 -2.21 -23.65
C PRO A 58 30.54 -1.86 -25.00
N GLY A 59 29.88 -0.70 -25.07
CA GLY A 59 29.31 -0.15 -26.31
C GLY A 59 27.81 0.14 -26.20
N LEU A 60 27.02 -0.86 -25.82
CA LEU A 60 25.58 -0.69 -25.54
C LEU A 60 25.30 -0.84 -24.05
N ASP A 61 24.54 0.08 -23.48
CA ASP A 61 24.05 -0.01 -22.12
C ASP A 61 22.93 -1.07 -21.97
N ARG A 62 22.48 -1.28 -20.74
CA ARG A 62 21.44 -2.26 -20.41
C ARG A 62 20.10 -1.94 -21.06
N LYS A 63 19.73 -0.66 -21.11
CA LYS A 63 18.46 -0.23 -21.70
C LYS A 63 18.45 -0.48 -23.21
N GLN A 64 19.52 -0.07 -23.89
CA GLN A 64 19.69 -0.26 -25.33
C GLN A 64 19.67 -1.75 -25.70
N ARG A 65 20.33 -2.60 -24.92
CA ARG A 65 20.32 -4.05 -25.15
C ARG A 65 18.92 -4.63 -24.98
N SER A 66 18.24 -4.28 -23.90
CA SER A 66 16.85 -4.71 -23.67
C SER A 66 15.92 -4.26 -24.81
N LEU A 67 16.03 -3.02 -25.28
CA LEU A 67 15.23 -2.49 -26.38
C LEU A 67 15.39 -3.32 -27.67
N LEU A 68 16.65 -3.64 -28.02
CA LEU A 68 16.97 -4.49 -29.17
C LEU A 68 16.44 -5.91 -28.98
N THR A 69 16.62 -6.49 -27.80
CA THR A 69 16.12 -7.83 -27.48
C THR A 69 14.60 -7.91 -27.63
N LEU A 70 13.84 -6.91 -27.15
CA LEU A 70 12.39 -6.89 -27.34
C LEU A 70 12.01 -6.89 -28.83
N ALA A 71 12.65 -6.03 -29.63
CA ALA A 71 12.40 -5.99 -31.07
C ALA A 71 12.72 -7.32 -31.77
N PHE A 72 13.82 -7.98 -31.41
CA PHE A 72 14.21 -9.27 -31.97
C PHE A 72 13.24 -10.39 -31.58
N LEU A 73 12.79 -10.43 -30.33
CA LEU A 73 11.84 -11.44 -29.84
C LEU A 73 10.46 -11.24 -30.47
N THR A 74 10.02 -9.99 -30.67
CA THR A 74 8.82 -9.69 -31.45
C THR A 74 8.95 -10.17 -32.90
N ALA A 75 10.08 -9.91 -33.56
CA ALA A 75 10.34 -10.39 -34.92
C ALA A 75 10.30 -11.93 -35.04
N GLN A 76 10.82 -12.63 -34.03
CA GLN A 76 10.79 -14.09 -33.97
C GLN A 76 9.43 -14.66 -33.56
N LYS A 77 8.49 -13.83 -33.12
CA LYS A 77 7.21 -14.24 -32.50
C LYS A 77 7.42 -15.14 -31.27
N ALA A 78 8.55 -14.96 -30.59
CA ALA A 78 8.94 -15.72 -29.41
C ALA A 78 8.27 -15.12 -28.15
N TYR A 79 6.93 -15.14 -28.11
CA TYR A 79 6.15 -14.42 -27.11
C TYR A 79 6.42 -14.80 -25.64
N PRO A 80 6.67 -16.09 -25.28
CA PRO A 80 7.05 -16.42 -23.90
C PRO A 80 8.34 -15.72 -23.46
N GLU A 81 9.34 -15.66 -24.34
CA GLU A 81 10.59 -14.94 -24.08
C GLU A 81 10.37 -13.43 -24.11
N LEU A 82 9.50 -12.92 -24.99
CA LEU A 82 9.14 -11.50 -25.02
C LEU A 82 8.54 -11.05 -23.67
N ALA A 83 7.64 -11.84 -23.08
CA ALA A 83 7.07 -11.54 -21.75
C ALA A 83 8.17 -11.47 -20.67
N LEU A 84 9.05 -12.48 -20.64
CA LEU A 84 10.15 -12.57 -19.68
C LEU A 84 11.11 -11.39 -19.83
N HIS A 85 11.52 -11.07 -21.05
CA HIS A 85 12.44 -9.97 -21.34
C HIS A 85 11.80 -8.59 -21.20
N THR A 86 10.47 -8.47 -21.24
CA THR A 86 9.76 -7.23 -20.90
C THR A 86 9.93 -6.88 -19.44
N LYS A 87 9.75 -7.84 -18.53
CA LYS A 87 10.04 -7.64 -17.09
C LYS A 87 11.52 -7.28 -16.87
N GLY A 88 12.42 -7.94 -17.59
CA GLY A 88 13.85 -7.62 -17.51
C GLY A 88 14.24 -6.25 -18.08
N ALA A 89 13.51 -5.77 -19.10
CA ALA A 89 13.68 -4.42 -19.61
C ALA A 89 13.29 -3.36 -18.58
N LEU A 90 12.20 -3.58 -17.84
CA LEU A 90 11.78 -2.72 -16.73
C LEU A 90 12.82 -2.71 -15.60
N ARG A 91 13.39 -3.87 -15.22
CA ARG A 91 14.50 -3.94 -14.23
C ARG A 91 15.75 -3.19 -14.69
N ASN A 92 16.03 -3.21 -15.98
CA ASN A 92 17.13 -2.46 -16.60
C ASN A 92 16.84 -0.95 -16.75
N GLY A 93 15.65 -0.49 -16.35
CA GLY A 93 15.28 0.93 -16.33
C GLY A 93 14.55 1.43 -17.57
N LEU A 94 14.06 0.56 -18.46
CA LEU A 94 13.10 1.00 -19.48
C LEU A 94 11.78 1.39 -18.81
N THR A 95 11.18 2.44 -19.35
CA THR A 95 9.81 2.83 -19.04
C THR A 95 8.83 2.00 -19.86
N GLU A 96 7.58 1.90 -19.39
CA GLU A 96 6.48 1.32 -20.16
C GLU A 96 6.31 2.03 -21.52
N ILE A 97 6.55 3.34 -21.57
CA ILE A 97 6.50 4.13 -22.80
C ILE A 97 7.57 3.64 -23.78
N GLU A 98 8.83 3.51 -23.36
CA GLU A 98 9.91 3.02 -24.24
C GLU A 98 9.63 1.60 -24.76
N ILE A 99 9.05 0.72 -23.94
CA ILE A 99 8.66 -0.64 -24.34
C ILE A 99 7.53 -0.59 -25.38
N ARG A 100 6.50 0.22 -25.13
CA ARG A 100 5.37 0.41 -26.06
C ARG A 100 5.84 0.93 -27.42
N GLU A 101 6.69 1.96 -27.43
CA GLU A 101 7.23 2.53 -28.68
C GLU A 101 8.06 1.51 -29.47
N ALA A 102 8.82 0.65 -28.79
CA ALA A 102 9.56 -0.43 -29.45
C ALA A 102 8.61 -1.41 -30.17
N VAL A 103 7.52 -1.81 -29.51
CA VAL A 103 6.54 -2.73 -30.09
C VAL A 103 5.76 -2.07 -31.24
N LEU A 104 5.40 -0.79 -31.11
CA LEU A 104 4.76 -0.02 -32.17
C LEU A 104 5.66 0.10 -33.41
N GLN A 105 6.95 0.38 -33.21
CA GLN A 105 7.93 0.38 -34.30
C GLN A 105 7.99 -1.01 -34.96
N SER A 106 8.13 -2.08 -34.18
CA SER A 106 8.13 -3.45 -34.66
C SER A 106 6.86 -3.84 -35.44
N MET A 107 5.68 -3.36 -35.01
CA MET A 107 4.39 -3.65 -35.63
C MET A 107 4.34 -3.26 -37.11
N ILE A 108 4.90 -2.11 -37.47
CA ILE A 108 4.83 -1.61 -38.85
C ILE A 108 5.73 -2.41 -39.78
N TYR A 109 6.90 -2.86 -39.31
CA TYR A 109 7.84 -3.62 -40.13
C TYR A 109 7.55 -5.13 -40.17
N LEU A 110 6.87 -5.66 -39.15
CA LEU A 110 6.59 -7.10 -39.03
C LEU A 110 5.13 -7.46 -39.34
N GLY A 111 4.28 -6.44 -39.55
CA GLY A 111 2.87 -6.56 -39.80
C GLY A 111 2.02 -6.42 -38.53
N VAL A 112 0.86 -5.77 -38.70
CA VAL A 112 -0.09 -5.47 -37.62
C VAL A 112 -0.45 -6.68 -36.75
N PRO A 113 -0.71 -7.89 -37.31
CA PRO A 113 -1.04 -9.05 -36.47
C PRO A 113 0.05 -9.45 -35.48
N VAL A 114 1.33 -9.34 -35.87
CA VAL A 114 2.47 -9.64 -34.99
C VAL A 114 2.58 -8.58 -33.89
N GLY A 115 2.45 -7.31 -34.26
CA GLY A 115 2.52 -6.22 -33.28
C GLY A 115 1.36 -6.25 -32.27
N ILE A 116 0.14 -6.56 -32.70
CA ILE A 116 -1.02 -6.64 -31.77
C ILE A 116 -0.80 -7.75 -30.73
N GLU A 117 -0.27 -8.90 -31.14
CA GLU A 117 0.03 -9.97 -30.20
C GLU A 117 1.17 -9.58 -29.25
N ALA A 118 2.22 -8.94 -29.78
CA ALA A 118 3.29 -8.40 -28.94
C ALA A 118 2.80 -7.33 -27.95
N MET A 119 1.84 -6.48 -28.33
CA MET A 119 1.22 -5.51 -27.42
C MET A 119 0.54 -6.21 -26.24
N ARG A 120 -0.28 -7.24 -26.49
CA ARG A 120 -0.93 -8.01 -25.41
C ARG A 120 0.07 -8.65 -24.45
N VAL A 121 1.14 -9.23 -25.00
CA VAL A 121 2.17 -9.92 -24.23
C VAL A 121 2.94 -8.93 -23.35
N THR A 122 3.33 -7.80 -23.92
CA THR A 122 4.09 -6.77 -23.19
C THR A 122 3.24 -6.04 -22.16
N GLU A 123 1.98 -5.71 -22.47
CA GLU A 123 1.01 -5.14 -21.51
C GLU A 123 0.84 -6.06 -20.30
N LYS A 124 0.54 -7.35 -20.53
CA LYS A 124 0.39 -8.33 -19.45
C LYS A 124 1.65 -8.40 -18.59
N ALA A 125 2.84 -8.47 -19.21
CA ALA A 125 4.10 -8.54 -18.48
C ALA A 125 4.39 -7.28 -17.65
N VAL A 126 4.04 -6.09 -18.16
CA VAL A 126 4.15 -4.82 -17.42
C VAL A 126 3.21 -4.80 -16.22
N LEU A 127 1.95 -5.23 -16.39
CA LEU A 127 0.98 -5.30 -15.30
C LEU A 127 1.42 -6.27 -14.20
N GLU A 128 1.88 -7.47 -14.58
CA GLU A 128 2.43 -8.44 -13.64
C GLU A 128 3.67 -7.90 -12.92
N TYR A 129 4.59 -7.24 -13.63
CA TYR A 129 5.77 -6.62 -13.02
C TYR A 129 5.38 -5.53 -12.02
N LYS A 130 4.39 -4.70 -12.32
CA LYS A 130 3.87 -3.70 -11.39
C LYS A 130 3.26 -4.36 -10.17
N ALA A 131 2.45 -5.41 -10.32
CA ALA A 131 1.86 -6.14 -9.20
C ALA A 131 2.93 -6.83 -8.33
N GLU A 132 3.92 -7.49 -8.94
CA GLU A 132 5.07 -8.10 -8.26
C GLU A 132 5.88 -7.05 -7.48
N ASN A 133 6.15 -5.89 -8.06
CA ASN A 133 6.89 -4.83 -7.37
C ASN A 133 6.03 -4.07 -6.37
N ILE A 134 4.71 -4.01 -6.51
CA ILE A 134 3.83 -3.55 -5.42
C ILE A 134 3.92 -4.52 -4.24
N SER A 135 3.99 -5.82 -4.49
CA SER A 135 4.13 -6.86 -3.45
C SER A 135 5.54 -7.00 -2.85
N ILE A 136 6.59 -6.54 -3.55
CA ILE A 136 8.00 -6.58 -3.09
C ILE A 136 8.45 -5.21 -2.53
N MET A 137 7.82 -4.11 -2.93
CA MET A 137 8.08 -2.74 -2.43
C MET A 137 7.18 -2.29 -1.28
N THR A 138 6.30 -3.15 -0.75
CA THR A 138 5.87 -3.03 0.64
C THR A 138 6.86 -3.82 1.50
N PRO A 139 8.02 -3.25 1.91
CA PRO A 139 8.75 -3.83 3.04
C PRO A 139 7.73 -3.97 4.16
N ASN A 140 7.57 -5.17 4.73
CA ASN A 140 6.46 -5.52 5.63
C ASN A 140 6.06 -4.30 6.48
N VAL A 141 5.02 -3.57 6.05
CA VAL A 141 4.82 -2.18 6.47
C VAL A 141 4.44 -2.25 7.93
N LYS A 142 5.38 -1.90 8.80
CA LYS A 142 5.20 -1.99 10.25
C LYS A 142 4.38 -0.82 10.76
N ASN A 143 3.74 -1.00 11.92
CA ASN A 143 3.01 0.06 12.61
C ASN A 143 1.99 0.73 11.68
N VAL A 144 1.11 -0.09 11.13
CA VAL A 144 0.11 0.34 10.14
C VAL A 144 -1.25 0.42 10.81
N THR A 145 -2.03 1.42 10.44
CA THR A 145 -3.41 1.56 10.91
C THR A 145 -4.33 1.22 9.74
N GLU A 146 -5.17 0.21 9.92
CA GLU A 146 -6.36 0.02 9.08
C GLU A 146 -7.21 1.28 9.18
N PHE A 147 -7.60 1.84 8.04
CA PHE A 147 -8.42 3.03 7.91
C PHE A 147 -9.67 2.63 7.13
N SER A 148 -10.77 2.40 7.85
CA SER A 148 -12.00 1.90 7.26
C SER A 148 -13.23 2.66 7.74
N TYR A 149 -14.25 2.69 6.89
CA TYR A 149 -15.60 3.02 7.33
C TYR A 149 -16.60 2.08 6.67
N VAL A 150 -17.75 1.95 7.32
CA VAL A 150 -18.92 1.25 6.79
C VAL A 150 -20.20 1.95 7.22
N ALA A 151 -21.16 2.04 6.32
CA ALA A 151 -22.47 2.59 6.63
C ALA A 151 -23.33 1.59 7.42
N LEU A 152 -24.04 2.08 8.44
CA LEU A 152 -25.08 1.35 9.15
C LEU A 152 -26.32 1.20 8.28
N HIS A 153 -27.04 0.10 8.47
CA HIS A 153 -28.41 -0.01 8.01
C HIS A 153 -29.34 0.91 8.81
N ASP A 154 -30.44 1.34 8.19
CA ASP A 154 -31.42 2.23 8.82
C ASP A 154 -31.93 1.65 10.14
N GLY A 155 -31.78 2.43 11.22
CA GLY A 155 -32.22 2.05 12.57
C GLY A 155 -31.24 1.16 13.34
N ALA A 156 -30.11 0.74 12.75
CA ALA A 156 -29.06 0.04 13.48
C ALA A 156 -28.29 0.99 14.40
N ASN A 157 -28.00 0.56 15.62
CA ASN A 157 -27.13 1.26 16.56
C ASN A 157 -26.18 0.26 17.23
N VAL A 158 -24.90 0.37 16.88
CA VAL A 158 -23.83 -0.53 17.36
C VAL A 158 -23.12 0.00 18.61
N PHE A 159 -23.47 1.19 19.07
CA PHE A 159 -22.86 1.83 20.25
C PHE A 159 -23.77 1.82 21.48
N ASP A 160 -24.95 1.20 21.40
CA ASP A 160 -25.72 0.79 22.58
C ASP A 160 -25.24 -0.59 23.04
N GLU A 161 -24.29 -0.60 23.99
CA GLU A 161 -23.68 -1.81 24.55
C GLU A 161 -24.70 -2.78 25.19
N SER A 162 -25.88 -2.28 25.58
CA SER A 162 -26.93 -3.12 26.16
C SER A 162 -27.72 -3.92 25.11
N SER A 163 -27.71 -3.43 23.87
CA SER A 163 -28.43 -4.01 22.73
C SER A 163 -27.71 -5.22 22.12
N ASP A 164 -28.45 -6.05 21.39
CA ASP A 164 -27.86 -7.19 20.66
C ASP A 164 -26.91 -6.73 19.54
N ALA A 165 -27.20 -5.60 18.90
CA ALA A 165 -26.32 -4.99 17.90
C ALA A 165 -24.99 -4.53 18.52
N GLY A 166 -25.03 -3.87 19.67
CA GLY A 166 -23.83 -3.45 20.40
C GLY A 166 -22.99 -4.63 20.89
N LYS A 167 -23.61 -5.67 21.45
CA LYS A 167 -22.90 -6.90 21.84
C LYS A 167 -22.27 -7.61 20.64
N THR A 168 -22.97 -7.64 19.50
CA THR A 168 -22.45 -8.23 18.26
C THR A 168 -21.23 -7.44 17.78
N TYR A 169 -21.32 -6.11 17.75
CA TYR A 169 -20.21 -5.27 17.34
C TYR A 169 -19.01 -5.39 18.27
N GLN A 170 -19.23 -5.38 19.59
CA GLN A 170 -18.17 -5.60 20.58
C GLN A 170 -17.48 -6.95 20.39
N HIS A 171 -18.25 -8.03 20.20
CA HIS A 171 -17.69 -9.35 19.96
C HIS A 171 -16.80 -9.40 18.71
N VAL A 172 -17.17 -8.66 17.66
CA VAL A 172 -16.38 -8.55 16.43
C VAL A 172 -15.06 -7.82 16.70
N LEU A 173 -15.10 -6.69 17.41
CA LEU A 173 -13.89 -5.94 17.79
C LEU A 173 -12.94 -6.81 18.65
N ASP A 174 -13.48 -7.52 19.64
CA ASP A 174 -12.72 -8.44 20.48
C ASP A 174 -12.08 -9.56 19.67
N THR A 175 -12.77 -10.05 18.64
CA THR A 175 -12.28 -11.13 17.79
C THR A 175 -11.15 -10.65 16.89
N ALA A 176 -11.27 -9.44 16.33
CA ALA A 176 -10.22 -8.79 15.56
C ALA A 176 -8.97 -8.51 16.43
N LEU A 177 -9.16 -8.01 17.65
CA LEU A 177 -8.06 -7.74 18.60
C LEU A 177 -7.31 -8.98 19.09
N ARG A 178 -7.89 -10.19 18.94
CA ARG A 178 -7.21 -11.45 19.27
C ARG A 178 -6.35 -11.99 18.12
N GLN A 179 -6.41 -11.38 16.94
CA GLN A 179 -5.63 -11.84 15.80
C GLN A 179 -4.15 -11.51 15.99
N PRO A 180 -3.23 -12.36 15.49
CA PRO A 180 -1.80 -12.07 15.53
C PRO A 180 -1.50 -10.70 14.91
N GLY A 181 -0.73 -9.89 15.63
CA GLY A 181 -0.33 -8.55 15.20
C GLY A 181 -1.38 -7.45 15.39
N ALA A 182 -2.62 -7.74 15.78
CA ALA A 182 -3.58 -6.70 16.15
C ALA A 182 -3.16 -6.06 17.50
N GLN A 183 -3.14 -4.72 17.57
CA GLN A 183 -2.72 -4.00 18.79
C GLN A 183 -3.89 -3.37 19.53
N ARG A 184 -4.64 -2.50 18.83
CA ARG A 184 -5.71 -1.68 19.41
C ARG A 184 -6.63 -1.17 18.32
N VAL A 185 -7.89 -0.93 18.66
CA VAL A 185 -8.90 -0.39 17.75
C VAL A 185 -9.48 0.90 18.31
N TYR A 186 -9.67 1.87 17.44
CA TYR A 186 -10.45 3.08 17.70
C TYR A 186 -11.68 3.04 16.82
N THR A 187 -12.86 3.16 17.41
CA THR A 187 -14.11 3.14 16.64
C THR A 187 -15.10 4.18 17.13
N GLY A 188 -15.90 4.71 16.21
CA GLY A 188 -17.07 5.50 16.56
C GLY A 188 -17.77 6.09 15.36
N LEU A 189 -18.69 7.00 15.64
CA LEU A 189 -19.54 7.61 14.62
C LEU A 189 -18.90 8.85 14.03
N GLU A 190 -19.07 9.01 12.72
CA GLU A 190 -18.94 10.30 12.08
C GLU A 190 -20.02 11.25 12.61
N ILE A 191 -19.62 12.44 13.03
CA ILE A 191 -20.53 13.42 13.62
C ILE A 191 -21.45 14.02 12.55
N GLU A 192 -20.91 14.35 11.38
CA GLU A 192 -21.66 14.94 10.27
C GLU A 192 -22.60 13.95 9.58
N ASN A 193 -22.30 12.65 9.67
CA ASN A 193 -23.14 11.60 9.13
C ASN A 193 -23.15 10.39 10.07
N PRO A 194 -24.02 10.38 11.10
CA PRO A 194 -24.06 9.32 12.12
C PRO A 194 -24.44 7.93 11.61
N SER A 195 -24.76 7.77 10.33
CA SER A 195 -24.87 6.46 9.69
C SER A 195 -23.50 5.86 9.34
N ASN A 196 -22.41 6.62 9.37
CA ASN A 196 -21.07 6.11 9.08
C ASN A 196 -20.35 5.73 10.38
N VAL A 197 -19.93 4.47 10.47
CA VAL A 197 -19.02 3.98 11.52
C VAL A 197 -17.61 3.96 10.97
N TRP A 198 -16.69 4.60 11.68
CA TRP A 198 -15.27 4.61 11.40
C TRP A 198 -14.56 3.62 12.30
N LEU A 199 -13.61 2.86 11.73
CA LEU A 199 -12.77 1.92 12.43
C LEU A 199 -11.32 2.16 12.05
N PHE A 200 -10.49 2.30 13.09
CA PHE A 200 -9.04 2.44 12.98
C PHE A 200 -8.39 1.32 13.80
N LEU A 201 -7.87 0.28 13.14
CA LEU A 201 -7.27 -0.86 13.82
C LEU A 201 -5.75 -0.86 13.56
N ASP A 202 -4.98 -0.69 14.63
CA ASP A 202 -3.53 -0.72 14.56
C ASP A 202 -3.04 -2.18 14.48
N TRP A 203 -2.15 -2.42 13.53
CA TRP A 203 -1.47 -3.69 13.32
C TRP A 203 0.05 -3.52 13.42
N ASP A 204 0.71 -4.54 13.97
CA ASP A 204 2.16 -4.70 13.95
C ASP A 204 2.68 -4.58 12.54
N SER A 205 1.97 -5.17 11.57
CA SER A 205 2.29 -5.02 10.16
C SER A 205 1.13 -5.21 9.19
N LEU A 206 1.30 -4.70 7.98
CA LEU A 206 0.33 -4.89 6.88
C LEU A 206 0.10 -6.37 6.58
N GLU A 207 1.14 -7.20 6.70
CA GLU A 207 1.03 -8.64 6.51
C GLU A 207 0.11 -9.28 7.55
N ASP A 208 0.16 -8.83 8.80
CA ASP A 208 -0.69 -9.34 9.88
C ASP A 208 -2.17 -9.09 9.58
N HIS A 209 -2.52 -7.87 9.18
CA HIS A 209 -3.90 -7.58 8.74
C HIS A 209 -4.28 -8.38 7.50
N GLN A 210 -3.41 -8.49 6.48
CA GLN A 210 -3.72 -9.25 5.26
C GLN A 210 -3.89 -10.76 5.52
N ASN A 211 -3.42 -11.27 6.64
CA ASN A 211 -3.63 -12.65 7.07
C ASN A 211 -4.95 -12.83 7.82
N TYR A 212 -5.49 -11.79 8.46
CA TYR A 212 -6.75 -11.88 9.20
C TYR A 212 -7.93 -12.36 8.33
N PRO A 213 -8.19 -11.83 7.11
CA PRO A 213 -9.25 -12.35 6.24
C PRO A 213 -9.14 -13.84 5.87
N LYS A 214 -7.96 -14.45 6.07
CA LYS A 214 -7.70 -15.86 5.80
C LYS A 214 -7.89 -16.74 7.05
N SER A 215 -8.13 -16.14 8.22
CA SER A 215 -8.34 -16.86 9.47
C SER A 215 -9.74 -17.48 9.52
N ALA A 216 -9.89 -18.53 10.34
CA ALA A 216 -11.18 -19.19 10.53
C ALA A 216 -12.23 -18.27 11.20
N ASP A 217 -11.78 -17.23 11.91
CA ASP A 217 -12.63 -16.33 12.67
C ASP A 217 -13.29 -15.25 11.80
N HIS A 218 -12.63 -14.86 10.69
CA HIS A 218 -13.06 -13.72 9.88
C HIS A 218 -14.42 -13.95 9.19
N GLY A 219 -14.64 -15.13 8.60
CA GLY A 219 -15.91 -15.45 7.93
C GLY A 219 -17.14 -15.28 8.84
N PRO A 220 -17.18 -15.96 10.00
CA PRO A 220 -18.26 -15.80 10.98
C PRO A 220 -18.46 -14.36 11.46
N VAL A 221 -17.38 -13.61 11.66
CA VAL A 221 -17.42 -12.19 12.05
C VAL A 221 -18.10 -11.34 10.97
N ILE A 222 -17.73 -11.50 9.70
CA ILE A 222 -18.35 -10.73 8.62
C ILE A 222 -19.84 -11.07 8.47
N GLU A 223 -20.21 -12.36 8.59
CA GLU A 223 -21.62 -12.76 8.52
C GLU A 223 -22.46 -12.13 9.64
N SER A 224 -21.93 -12.00 10.86
CA SER A 224 -22.66 -11.39 11.98
C SER A 224 -22.87 -9.87 11.82
N LEU A 225 -21.99 -9.20 11.05
CA LEU A 225 -22.08 -7.77 10.78
C LEU A 225 -23.08 -7.42 9.67
N LYS A 226 -23.37 -8.33 8.72
CA LYS A 226 -24.24 -8.05 7.57
C LYS A 226 -25.63 -7.48 7.92
N PRO A 227 -26.32 -7.90 8.98
CA PRO A 227 -27.60 -7.30 9.36
C PRO A 227 -27.49 -5.86 9.88
N LEU A 228 -26.30 -5.43 10.29
CA LEU A 228 -26.05 -4.13 10.91
C LEU A 228 -25.46 -3.12 9.93
N PHE A 229 -24.75 -3.61 8.91
CA PHE A 229 -23.88 -2.79 8.06
C PHE A 229 -24.12 -3.02 6.56
N ASP A 230 -24.20 -1.92 5.82
CA ASP A 230 -24.23 -1.88 4.35
C ASP A 230 -22.80 -1.89 3.80
N PHE A 231 -22.24 -3.09 3.62
CA PHE A 231 -20.89 -3.25 3.05
C PHE A 231 -20.76 -2.74 1.60
N SER A 232 -21.86 -2.48 0.88
CA SER A 232 -21.78 -1.83 -0.43
C SER A 232 -21.36 -0.35 -0.32
N LYS A 233 -21.49 0.23 0.87
CA LYS A 233 -21.06 1.59 1.22
C LYS A 233 -19.96 1.53 2.26
N SER A 234 -18.86 0.89 1.90
CA SER A 234 -17.69 0.75 2.75
C SER A 234 -16.41 0.91 1.95
N PHE A 235 -15.31 1.23 2.65
CA PHE A 235 -13.99 0.91 2.15
C PHE A 235 -13.07 0.52 3.31
N ASN A 236 -12.02 -0.21 2.98
CA ASN A 236 -10.94 -0.58 3.88
C ASN A 236 -9.61 -0.32 3.16
N LYS A 237 -8.75 0.50 3.76
CA LYS A 237 -7.41 0.86 3.28
C LYS A 237 -6.46 0.99 4.46
N HIS A 238 -5.20 1.33 4.22
CA HIS A 238 -4.20 1.44 5.26
C HIS A 238 -3.51 2.79 5.23
N VAL A 239 -3.14 3.29 6.40
CA VAL A 239 -2.28 4.45 6.54
C VAL A 239 -1.11 4.12 7.45
N THR A 240 0.05 4.69 7.13
CA THR A 240 1.16 4.78 8.08
C THR A 240 1.14 6.18 8.66
N VAL A 241 1.18 6.29 9.99
CA VAL A 241 1.00 7.57 10.67
C VAL A 241 2.17 7.90 11.59
N THR A 242 2.35 9.18 11.86
CA THR A 242 3.33 9.69 12.82
C THR A 242 2.70 10.83 13.62
N PRO A 243 2.74 10.77 14.97
CA PRO A 243 3.23 9.66 15.79
C PRO A 243 2.35 8.41 15.68
N PHE A 244 2.97 7.24 15.87
CA PHE A 244 2.29 5.95 16.03
C PHE A 244 2.58 5.42 17.45
N PRO A 245 1.57 4.95 18.20
CA PRO A 245 0.15 4.95 17.81
C PRO A 245 -0.49 6.34 17.82
N PRO A 246 -1.59 6.54 17.08
CA PRO A 246 -2.32 7.81 17.06
C PRO A 246 -3.20 8.03 18.32
N GLU A 247 -2.82 7.48 19.48
CA GLU A 247 -3.65 7.44 20.68
C GLU A 247 -4.04 8.83 21.19
N ASP A 248 -3.13 9.80 21.14
CA ASP A 248 -3.38 11.16 21.63
C ASP A 248 -4.53 11.85 20.92
N VAL A 249 -4.81 11.46 19.68
CA VAL A 249 -5.82 12.10 18.82
C VAL A 249 -7.02 11.22 18.50
N LEU A 250 -6.92 9.89 18.63
CA LEU A 250 -8.03 8.95 18.37
C LEU A 250 -8.70 8.42 19.64
N ASP A 251 -8.05 8.48 20.81
CA ASP A 251 -8.68 8.10 22.07
C ASP A 251 -9.56 9.23 22.61
N LYS A 252 -10.87 8.98 22.76
CA LYS A 252 -11.84 9.93 23.34
C LYS A 252 -11.45 10.47 24.70
N GLN A 253 -10.68 9.73 25.50
CA GLN A 253 -10.25 10.21 26.82
C GLN A 253 -9.26 11.37 26.69
N ARG A 254 -8.46 11.38 25.62
CA ARG A 254 -7.46 12.42 25.33
C ARG A 254 -8.01 13.50 24.42
N SER A 255 -8.73 13.07 23.39
CA SER A 255 -9.35 13.88 22.35
C SER A 255 -10.80 13.43 22.11
N PRO A 256 -11.77 13.95 22.89
CA PRO A 256 -13.19 13.63 22.72
C PRO A 256 -13.74 13.80 21.31
N VAL A 257 -13.15 14.72 20.54
CA VAL A 257 -13.46 14.95 19.13
C VAL A 257 -12.16 14.87 18.33
N THR A 258 -12.19 14.08 17.25
CA THR A 258 -11.10 14.04 16.27
C THR A 258 -11.58 14.67 14.98
N GLU A 259 -10.88 15.68 14.47
CA GLU A 259 -11.00 16.06 13.06
C GLU A 259 -10.18 15.08 12.22
N VAL A 260 -10.83 14.44 11.24
CA VAL A 260 -10.19 13.60 10.23
C VAL A 260 -10.14 14.38 8.93
N LEU A 261 -8.92 14.75 8.53
CA LEU A 261 -8.64 15.49 7.31
C LEU A 261 -8.01 14.56 6.28
N LEU A 262 -8.58 14.52 5.08
CA LEU A 262 -8.15 13.67 3.97
C LEU A 262 -7.83 14.51 2.74
N ALA A 263 -6.56 14.51 2.34
CA ALA A 263 -6.09 15.12 1.10
C ALA A 263 -5.81 14.04 0.05
N PHE A 264 -6.53 14.08 -1.07
CA PHE A 264 -6.44 13.11 -2.15
C PHE A 264 -5.60 13.65 -3.31
N PHE A 265 -4.80 12.78 -3.92
CA PHE A 265 -3.86 13.06 -5.01
C PHE A 265 -3.96 11.98 -6.10
N PRO A 266 -3.41 12.19 -7.31
CA PRO A 266 -3.34 11.14 -8.33
C PRO A 266 -2.67 9.85 -7.83
N SER A 267 -3.02 8.70 -8.39
CA SER A 267 -2.43 7.41 -7.99
C SER A 267 -0.92 7.33 -8.20
N ASP A 268 -0.38 8.08 -9.15
CA ASP A 268 1.04 8.18 -9.47
C ASP A 268 1.75 9.36 -8.77
N TYR A 269 1.14 9.94 -7.72
CA TYR A 269 1.72 11.06 -6.98
C TYR A 269 3.07 10.68 -6.36
N ASP A 270 4.13 11.31 -6.88
CA ASP A 270 5.51 10.92 -6.66
C ASP A 270 6.02 11.24 -5.24
N VAL A 271 7.11 10.58 -4.84
CA VAL A 271 7.69 10.69 -3.48
C VAL A 271 8.13 12.13 -3.12
N PRO A 272 8.85 12.88 -3.98
CA PRO A 272 9.12 14.30 -3.73
C PRO A 272 7.86 15.16 -3.52
N SER A 273 6.82 14.94 -4.32
CA SER A 273 5.54 15.64 -4.19
C SER A 273 4.84 15.30 -2.88
N ARG A 274 4.84 14.02 -2.47
CA ARG A 274 4.37 13.57 -1.14
C ARG A 274 5.11 14.27 0.00
N ALA A 275 6.44 14.35 -0.09
CA ALA A 275 7.25 15.03 0.93
C ALA A 275 6.92 16.54 1.01
N THR A 276 6.59 17.16 -0.13
CA THR A 276 6.18 18.57 -0.18
C THR A 276 4.81 18.77 0.47
N ALA A 277 3.83 17.93 0.12
CA ALA A 277 2.50 17.95 0.75
C ALA A 277 2.58 17.75 2.27
N THR A 278 3.41 16.80 2.72
CA THR A 278 3.66 16.53 4.15
C THR A 278 4.24 17.75 4.86
N ARG A 279 5.26 18.41 4.29
CA ARG A 279 5.84 19.63 4.87
C ARG A 279 4.83 20.76 5.00
N ARG A 280 3.91 20.91 4.05
CA ARG A 280 2.85 21.93 4.12
C ARG A 280 1.87 21.65 5.26
N LEU A 281 1.51 20.39 5.50
CA LEU A 281 0.72 19.98 6.66
C LEU A 281 1.46 20.28 7.97
N GLU A 282 2.75 19.94 8.05
CA GLU A 282 3.60 20.23 9.21
C GLU A 282 3.72 21.74 9.47
N GLU A 283 3.87 22.55 8.41
CA GLU A 283 3.91 24.00 8.48
C GLU A 283 2.57 24.57 8.98
N PHE A 284 1.44 24.02 8.52
CA PHE A 284 0.11 24.37 9.03
C PHE A 284 -0.03 24.02 10.51
N ALA A 285 0.41 22.83 10.92
CA ALA A 285 0.40 22.43 12.32
C ALA A 285 1.25 23.38 13.18
N ALA A 286 2.44 23.75 12.71
CA ALA A 286 3.35 24.63 13.44
C ALA A 286 2.85 26.08 13.55
N ARG A 287 2.23 26.62 12.48
CA ARG A 287 1.81 28.02 12.42
C ARG A 287 0.38 28.28 12.86
N ALA A 288 -0.49 27.29 12.73
CA ALA A 288 -1.90 27.40 13.07
C ALA A 288 -2.24 26.54 14.29
N LEU A 289 -2.18 25.21 14.19
CA LEU A 289 -2.67 24.31 15.26
C LEU A 289 -2.03 24.59 16.62
N LYS A 290 -0.70 24.71 16.67
CA LYS A 290 0.07 24.99 17.91
C LYS A 290 -0.29 26.31 18.60
N THR A 291 -0.99 27.21 17.92
CA THR A 291 -1.43 28.49 18.51
C THR A 291 -2.70 28.35 19.34
N SER A 292 -3.45 27.26 19.14
CA SER A 292 -4.66 26.98 19.90
C SER A 292 -4.34 26.30 21.23
N ALA A 293 -4.80 26.87 22.34
CA ALA A 293 -4.69 26.23 23.65
C ALA A 293 -5.56 24.96 23.77
N ASP A 294 -6.56 24.81 22.89
CA ASP A 294 -7.46 23.65 22.87
C ASP A 294 -6.96 22.50 21.98
N TRP A 295 -5.88 22.71 21.22
CA TRP A 295 -5.30 21.67 20.36
C TRP A 295 -4.70 20.53 21.20
N ARG A 296 -5.08 19.28 20.90
CA ARG A 296 -4.64 18.10 21.67
C ARG A 296 -3.54 17.27 21.00
N GLY A 297 -3.25 17.53 19.73
CA GLY A 297 -2.23 16.80 18.99
C GLY A 297 -2.60 16.64 17.51
N ILE A 298 -1.66 16.08 16.76
CA ILE A 298 -1.89 15.64 15.38
C ILE A 298 -1.13 14.33 15.15
N SER A 299 -1.77 13.38 14.49
CA SER A 299 -1.09 12.23 13.87
C SER A 299 -1.46 12.16 12.40
N TYR A 300 -0.50 11.94 11.52
CA TYR A 300 -0.73 12.01 10.08
C TYR A 300 0.19 11.09 9.30
N GLY A 301 -0.21 10.76 8.08
CA GLY A 301 0.67 10.15 7.11
C GLY A 301 -0.07 9.58 5.90
N TRP A 302 0.67 8.82 5.10
CA TRP A 302 0.23 8.43 3.76
C TRP A 302 -0.49 7.09 3.77
N SER A 303 -1.46 6.98 2.88
CA SER A 303 -2.02 5.70 2.51
C SER A 303 -0.94 4.78 1.96
N VAL A 304 -1.02 3.50 2.33
CA VAL A 304 -0.15 2.48 1.76
C VAL A 304 -0.55 2.23 0.31
N GLU A 305 -1.84 2.17 0.04
CA GLU A 305 -2.38 2.01 -1.30
C GLU A 305 -2.53 3.34 -2.05
N ASN A 306 -2.53 3.26 -3.39
CA ASN A 306 -2.65 4.41 -4.30
C ASN A 306 -3.99 4.49 -5.03
N ASP A 307 -4.97 3.71 -4.57
CA ASP A 307 -6.31 3.58 -5.11
C ASP A 307 -7.37 3.82 -4.01
N VAL A 308 -7.08 4.72 -3.06
CA VAL A 308 -8.04 5.11 -2.03
C VAL A 308 -9.20 5.88 -2.70
N PRO A 309 -10.46 5.44 -2.53
CA PRO A 309 -11.62 6.13 -3.12
C PRO A 309 -11.71 7.58 -2.65
N VAL A 310 -11.92 8.50 -3.59
CA VAL A 310 -12.07 9.92 -3.26
C VAL A 310 -13.42 10.12 -2.58
N ARG A 311 -13.40 10.53 -1.30
CA ARG A 311 -14.61 10.73 -0.51
C ARG A 311 -15.60 11.65 -1.24
N GLY A 312 -16.82 11.17 -1.50
CA GLY A 312 -17.87 11.90 -2.21
C GLY A 312 -17.72 11.96 -3.74
N ASP A 313 -16.77 11.22 -4.33
CA ASP A 313 -16.66 10.95 -5.76
C ASP A 313 -16.06 9.55 -5.96
N GLU A 314 -16.90 8.53 -5.80
CA GLU A 314 -16.51 7.11 -5.86
C GLU A 314 -16.01 6.67 -7.24
N THR A 315 -16.15 7.51 -8.27
CA THR A 315 -15.58 7.25 -9.60
C THR A 315 -14.08 7.51 -9.67
N LYS A 316 -13.51 8.17 -8.66
CA LYS A 316 -12.09 8.50 -8.57
C LYS A 316 -11.44 7.80 -7.40
N SER A 317 -10.17 7.47 -7.58
CA SER A 317 -9.31 6.96 -6.52
C SER A 317 -7.88 7.50 -6.68
N GLY A 318 -7.08 7.39 -5.62
CA GLY A 318 -5.74 7.98 -5.62
C GLY A 318 -4.92 7.71 -4.37
N ALA A 319 -3.76 8.34 -4.29
CA ALA A 319 -2.99 8.40 -3.06
C ALA A 319 -3.65 9.38 -2.07
N MET A 320 -3.56 9.10 -0.78
CA MET A 320 -4.18 9.90 0.27
C MET A 320 -3.18 10.26 1.36
N LEU A 321 -3.15 11.53 1.75
CA LEU A 321 -2.54 11.99 3.01
C LEU A 321 -3.67 12.18 4.02
N ALA A 322 -3.65 11.38 5.08
CA ALA A 322 -4.59 11.48 6.19
C ALA A 322 -3.96 12.23 7.37
N ALA A 323 -4.76 13.04 8.07
CA ALA A 323 -4.39 13.69 9.32
C ALA A 323 -5.53 13.60 10.32
N PHE A 324 -5.20 13.21 11.54
CA PHE A 324 -6.07 13.09 12.70
C PHE A 324 -5.69 14.18 13.70
N ILE A 325 -6.60 15.10 14.01
CA ILE A 325 -6.34 16.26 14.86
C ILE A 325 -7.28 16.22 16.06
N GLY A 326 -6.70 16.22 17.26
CA GLY A 326 -7.45 16.09 18.51
C GLY A 326 -7.99 17.42 19.04
N TRP A 327 -9.25 17.38 19.48
CA TRP A 327 -9.99 18.51 20.04
C TRP A 327 -10.81 18.09 21.27
N PRO A 328 -11.02 19.00 22.25
CA PRO A 328 -11.90 18.75 23.38
C PRO A 328 -13.39 18.78 22.99
N SER A 329 -13.76 19.51 21.93
CA SER A 329 -15.11 19.58 21.39
C SER A 329 -15.13 20.15 19.97
N ILE A 330 -16.28 20.03 19.29
CA ILE A 330 -16.50 20.64 17.97
C ILE A 330 -16.41 22.17 18.06
N GLU A 331 -16.97 22.75 19.12
CA GLU A 331 -16.99 24.20 19.35
C GLU A 331 -15.57 24.75 19.49
N ALA A 332 -14.68 24.02 20.17
CA ALA A 332 -13.27 24.39 20.28
C ALA A 332 -12.58 24.42 18.92
N HIS A 333 -12.81 23.39 18.09
CA HIS A 333 -12.30 23.37 16.72
C HIS A 333 -12.88 24.51 15.87
N GLN A 334 -14.19 24.73 15.91
CA GLN A 334 -14.84 25.82 15.17
C GLN A 334 -14.29 27.18 15.58
N LYS A 335 -14.09 27.42 16.89
CA LYS A 335 -13.46 28.64 17.39
C LYS A 335 -12.04 28.82 16.85
N PHE A 336 -11.25 27.75 16.79
CA PHE A 336 -9.93 27.79 16.16
C PHE A 336 -9.99 28.21 14.69
N ARG A 337 -10.96 27.69 13.93
CA ARG A 337 -11.16 28.04 12.51
C ARG A 337 -11.50 29.51 12.28
N GLU A 338 -12.02 30.20 13.29
CA GLU A 338 -12.30 31.64 13.21
C GLU A 338 -11.08 32.53 13.46
N THR A 339 -9.97 31.97 13.95
CA THR A 339 -8.73 32.72 14.25
C THR A 339 -8.01 33.20 12.99
N ALA A 340 -7.24 34.28 13.12
CA ALA A 340 -6.32 34.74 12.07
C ALA A 340 -5.26 33.67 11.75
N HIS A 341 -4.72 32.99 12.77
CA HIS A 341 -3.74 31.91 12.59
C HIS A 341 -4.26 30.80 11.67
N PHE A 342 -5.53 30.40 11.78
CA PHE A 342 -6.12 29.46 10.83
C PHE A 342 -6.31 30.09 9.44
N LYS A 343 -6.98 31.24 9.37
CA LYS A 343 -7.37 31.89 8.10
C LYS A 343 -6.16 32.23 7.23
N ASP A 344 -5.09 32.70 7.83
CA ASP A 344 -3.85 33.07 7.13
C ASP A 344 -3.04 31.86 6.65
N ASN A 345 -3.25 30.68 7.26
CA ASN A 345 -2.44 29.48 6.98
C ASN A 345 -3.20 28.35 6.28
N ILE A 346 -4.54 28.42 6.14
CA ILE A 346 -5.33 27.34 5.51
C ILE A 346 -4.95 27.07 4.04
N GLY A 347 -4.34 28.05 3.36
CA GLY A 347 -3.76 27.87 2.02
C GLY A 347 -2.65 26.81 1.98
N LEU A 348 -1.97 26.55 3.09
CA LEU A 348 -0.99 25.45 3.19
C LEU A 348 -1.64 24.10 2.88
N LEU A 349 -2.91 23.90 3.25
CA LEU A 349 -3.64 22.65 3.00
C LEU A 349 -4.43 22.68 1.68
N ARG A 350 -5.02 23.83 1.32
CA ARG A 350 -5.90 23.94 0.14
C ARG A 350 -5.17 24.11 -1.19
N GLU A 351 -3.92 24.55 -1.15
CA GLU A 351 -3.13 24.88 -2.34
C GLU A 351 -1.92 23.94 -2.48
N ILE A 352 -2.05 22.70 -2.00
CA ILE A 352 -1.02 21.68 -2.20
C ILE A 352 -0.98 21.33 -3.71
N PRO A 353 0.19 21.38 -4.37
CA PRO A 353 0.31 21.00 -5.77
C PRO A 353 -0.19 19.57 -6.03
N GLY A 354 -1.06 19.41 -7.02
CA GLY A 354 -1.65 18.11 -7.38
C GLY A 354 -2.82 17.66 -6.49
N LEU A 355 -3.27 18.48 -5.54
CA LEU A 355 -4.45 18.18 -4.73
C LEU A 355 -5.69 18.00 -5.62
N VAL A 356 -6.28 16.81 -5.56
CA VAL A 356 -7.54 16.47 -6.25
C VAL A 356 -8.72 16.89 -5.40
N LYS A 357 -8.67 16.59 -4.10
CA LYS A 357 -9.74 16.94 -3.16
C LYS A 357 -9.19 17.02 -1.74
N LEU A 358 -9.67 18.00 -0.98
CA LEU A 358 -9.52 18.06 0.46
C LEU A 358 -10.89 17.85 1.11
N SER A 359 -10.99 16.86 2.00
CA SER A 359 -12.18 16.56 2.77
C SER A 359 -11.86 16.61 4.26
N ALA A 360 -12.81 17.02 5.08
CA ALA A 360 -12.70 16.96 6.53
C ALA A 360 -14.06 16.57 7.14
N PHE A 361 -14.02 15.81 8.22
CA PHE A 361 -15.17 15.44 9.04
C PHE A 361 -14.71 15.23 10.48
N HIS A 362 -15.64 15.06 11.41
CA HIS A 362 -15.33 14.75 12.80
C HIS A 362 -15.77 13.34 13.15
N GLY A 363 -14.97 12.66 13.96
CA GLY A 363 -15.31 11.41 14.59
C GLY A 363 -15.33 11.55 16.11
N THR A 364 -16.11 10.69 16.75
CA THR A 364 -15.92 10.33 18.16
C THR A 364 -15.19 8.98 18.16
N GLY A 365 -14.08 8.82 18.88
CA GLY A 365 -13.29 7.59 18.84
C GLY A 365 -13.19 6.94 20.22
N THR A 366 -13.80 5.77 20.43
CA THR A 366 -13.54 4.97 21.63
C THR A 366 -12.38 4.03 21.36
N GLN A 367 -11.32 4.11 22.17
CA GLN A 367 -10.25 3.11 22.15
C GLN A 367 -10.69 1.84 22.88
N LEU A 368 -10.43 0.70 22.25
CA LEU A 368 -10.46 -0.63 22.84
C LEU A 368 -9.10 -1.28 22.56
N GLY A 369 -8.46 -1.84 23.57
CA GLY A 369 -7.14 -2.44 23.45
C GLY A 369 -7.01 -3.71 24.26
N TYR A 370 -6.06 -4.56 23.87
CA TYR A 370 -5.58 -5.62 24.75
C TYR A 370 -4.69 -4.95 25.79
N GLU A 371 -5.20 -4.67 26.99
CA GLU A 371 -4.30 -4.48 28.12
C GLU A 371 -3.50 -5.78 28.24
N LEU A 372 -2.18 -5.69 28.08
CA LEU A 372 -1.26 -6.77 28.39
C LEU A 372 -1.71 -7.33 29.73
N PHE A 373 -2.11 -8.61 29.77
CA PHE A 373 -2.35 -9.30 31.02
C PHE A 373 -1.21 -8.95 31.97
N GLU A 374 -1.52 -8.21 33.04
CA GLU A 374 -0.65 -8.21 34.22
C GLU A 374 -0.40 -9.69 34.52
N GLU A 375 0.87 -10.10 34.55
CA GLU A 375 1.24 -11.39 35.11
C GLU A 375 0.49 -11.53 36.44
N PRO A 376 -0.24 -12.64 36.66
CA PRO A 376 -0.90 -12.82 37.95
C PRO A 376 0.19 -12.75 39.00
N ALA A 377 0.03 -11.80 39.93
CA ALA A 377 0.89 -11.62 41.09
C ALA A 377 1.30 -13.01 41.61
N SER A 378 2.61 -13.24 41.64
CA SER A 378 3.19 -14.43 42.24
C SER A 378 2.51 -14.68 43.59
N MET A 379 1.72 -15.76 43.67
CA MET A 379 1.27 -16.27 44.95
C MET A 379 2.51 -16.73 45.72
N GLU A 380 2.99 -15.88 46.61
CA GLU A 380 3.64 -16.37 47.83
C GLU A 380 2.64 -17.25 48.57
N ALA A 381 2.94 -18.54 48.68
CA ALA A 381 2.94 -19.31 49.92
C ALA A 381 2.98 -20.81 49.60
N PHE A 382 4.14 -21.45 49.84
CA PHE A 382 4.31 -22.39 50.95
C PHE A 382 5.78 -22.54 51.30
#